data_AF-A0AAJ0JLZ3-F1
#
_entry.id   AF-A0AAJ0JLZ3-F1
#
_cell.length_a   1.000
_cell.length_b   1.000
_cell.length_c   1.000
_cell.angle_alpha   90.00
_cell.angle_beta   90.00
_cell.angle_gamma   90.00
#
_symmetry.space_group_name_H-M   'P 1'
#
loop_
_entity.id
_entity.type
_entity.pdbx_description
1 polymer ?
#
loop_
_entity_poly.entity_id
_entity_poly.type
_entity_poly.pdbx_seq_one_letter_code
_entity_poly.pdbx_strand_id
1 'polypeptide(L)'
;LTSKTGERGVEDFEEQKTKAKASVAFKRENMTLHRKKEVLQANNTDLHTTVKRLEKENEVLKPYKGKYERLAKLFDEMNKFYEKFIPKEIPRFHEIIGFCKRKVNGSINRFSSLRYSEKALNENEKKGYESASKFLATEQKQQRKERGNEREL
;
A
#
# COMPACT_ATOMS: atom_id res chain seq x y z
N LEU A 1 12.92 11.95 -78.78
CA LEU A 1 12.23 10.79 -78.17
C LEU A 1 13.08 10.17 -77.04
N THR A 2 13.66 10.99 -76.17
CA THR A 2 14.68 10.52 -75.20
C THR A 2 14.60 11.36 -73.93
N SER A 3 13.61 11.07 -73.08
CA SER A 3 13.52 11.66 -71.73
C SER A 3 12.72 10.78 -70.78
N LYS A 4 11.60 10.19 -71.25
CA LYS A 4 10.67 9.42 -70.40
C LYS A 4 11.16 8.03 -69.95
N THR A 5 12.19 7.47 -70.58
CA THR A 5 12.67 6.11 -70.28
C THR A 5 13.74 6.06 -69.19
N GLY A 6 14.43 7.18 -68.92
CA GLY A 6 15.44 7.29 -67.85
C GLY A 6 14.86 7.65 -66.48
N GLU A 7 13.81 8.47 -66.45
CA GLU A 7 13.12 8.89 -65.22
C GLU A 7 12.41 7.73 -64.53
N ARG A 8 11.77 6.85 -65.31
CA ARG A 8 11.04 5.68 -64.80
C ARG A 8 11.93 4.70 -64.02
N GLY A 9 13.20 4.53 -64.43
CA GLY A 9 14.16 3.67 -63.72
C GLY A 9 14.69 4.26 -62.42
N VAL A 10 14.77 5.59 -62.32
CA VAL A 10 15.19 6.29 -61.09
C VAL A 10 14.05 6.33 -60.06
N GLU A 11 12.82 6.59 -60.52
CA GLU A 11 11.63 6.53 -59.67
C GLU A 11 11.39 5.12 -59.12
N ASP A 12 11.49 4.08 -59.95
CA ASP A 12 11.37 2.68 -59.53
C ASP A 12 12.47 2.30 -58.51
N PHE A 13 13.69 2.81 -58.66
CA PHE A 13 14.79 2.56 -57.72
C PHE A 13 14.58 3.25 -56.36
N GLU A 14 14.17 4.52 -56.36
CA GLU A 14 13.85 5.22 -55.12
C GLU A 14 12.61 4.64 -54.42
N GLU A 15 11.63 4.15 -55.19
CA GLU A 15 10.49 3.42 -54.63
C GLU A 15 10.94 2.08 -53.99
N GLN A 16 11.78 1.30 -54.66
CA GLN A 16 12.35 0.06 -54.09
C GLN A 16 13.18 0.32 -52.83
N LYS A 17 13.99 1.37 -52.83
CA LYS A 17 14.79 1.78 -51.66
C LYS A 17 13.91 2.21 -50.49
N THR A 18 12.81 2.92 -50.76
CA THR A 18 11.84 3.31 -49.74
C THR A 18 11.11 2.09 -49.17
N LYS A 19 10.67 1.16 -50.03
CA LYS A 19 10.08 -0.13 -49.61
C LYS A 19 11.05 -0.97 -48.80
N ALA A 20 12.33 -1.03 -49.18
CA ALA A 20 13.38 -1.74 -48.43
C ALA A 20 13.62 -1.13 -47.05
N LYS A 21 13.69 0.20 -46.95
CA LYS A 21 13.79 0.92 -45.66
C LYS A 21 12.58 0.64 -44.77
N ALA A 22 11.37 0.70 -45.32
CA ALA A 22 10.14 0.37 -44.60
C ALA A 22 10.13 -1.10 -44.13
N SER A 23 10.57 -2.04 -44.97
CA SER A 23 10.69 -3.47 -44.61
C SER A 23 11.66 -3.69 -43.44
N VAL A 24 12.81 -3.00 -43.42
CA VAL A 24 13.76 -3.06 -42.30
C VAL A 24 13.16 -2.45 -41.03
N ALA A 25 12.45 -1.33 -41.14
CA ALA A 25 11.74 -0.72 -40.01
C ALA A 25 10.69 -1.67 -39.43
N PHE A 26 9.84 -2.27 -40.28
CA PHE A 26 8.85 -3.26 -39.86
C PHE A 26 9.47 -4.50 -39.22
N LYS A 27 10.60 -5.00 -39.74
CA LYS A 27 11.33 -6.11 -39.10
C LYS A 27 11.80 -5.75 -37.69
N ARG A 28 12.33 -4.53 -37.49
CA ARG A 28 12.78 -4.05 -36.16
C ARG A 28 11.61 -3.90 -35.19
N GLU A 29 10.50 -3.34 -35.66
CA GLU A 29 9.29 -3.19 -34.85
C GLU A 29 8.71 -4.56 -34.46
N ASN A 30 8.62 -5.49 -35.42
CA ASN A 30 8.12 -6.83 -35.17
C ASN A 30 8.99 -7.57 -34.14
N MET A 31 10.32 -7.49 -34.26
CA MET A 31 11.24 -8.03 -33.24
C MET A 31 11.04 -7.40 -31.85
N THR A 32 10.74 -6.09 -31.79
CA THR A 32 10.47 -5.40 -30.53
C THR A 32 9.14 -5.84 -29.91
N LEU A 33 8.11 -6.02 -30.74
CA LEU A 33 6.81 -6.53 -30.31
C LEU A 33 6.91 -7.98 -29.80
N HIS A 34 7.69 -8.83 -30.47
CA HIS A 34 7.96 -10.19 -30.00
C HIS A 34 8.60 -10.19 -28.60
N ARG A 35 9.65 -9.40 -28.39
CA ARG A 35 10.29 -9.27 -27.07
C ARG A 35 9.32 -8.76 -26.01
N LYS A 36 8.49 -7.75 -26.33
CA LYS A 36 7.46 -7.25 -25.41
C LYS A 36 6.44 -8.33 -25.07
N LYS A 37 6.02 -9.13 -26.06
CA LYS A 37 5.09 -10.24 -25.86
C LYS A 37 5.67 -11.30 -24.92
N GLU A 38 6.95 -11.67 -25.09
CA GLU A 38 7.63 -12.62 -24.21
C GLU A 38 7.71 -12.10 -22.77
N VAL A 39 8.08 -10.84 -22.56
CA VAL A 39 8.12 -10.21 -21.23
C VAL A 39 6.73 -10.18 -20.59
N LEU A 40 5.70 -9.79 -21.36
CA LEU A 40 4.32 -9.77 -20.86
C LEU A 40 3.83 -11.18 -20.50
N GLN A 41 4.23 -12.19 -21.26
CA GLN A 41 3.85 -13.57 -20.99
C GLN A 41 4.52 -14.08 -19.69
N ALA A 42 5.81 -13.80 -19.49
CA ALA A 42 6.51 -14.12 -18.24
C ALA A 42 5.90 -13.40 -17.03
N ASN A 43 5.60 -12.10 -17.16
CA ASN A 43 4.94 -11.34 -16.10
C ASN A 43 3.55 -11.90 -15.77
N ASN A 44 2.79 -12.34 -16.79
CA ASN A 44 1.47 -12.91 -16.58
C ASN A 44 1.55 -14.25 -15.82
N THR A 45 2.52 -15.11 -16.14
CA THR A 45 2.75 -16.35 -15.40
C THR A 45 3.16 -16.09 -13.95
N ASP A 46 4.02 -15.10 -13.70
CA ASP A 46 4.45 -14.73 -12.35
C ASP A 46 3.32 -14.12 -11.52
N LEU A 47 2.49 -13.28 -12.14
CA LEU A 47 1.29 -12.75 -11.50
C LEU A 47 0.30 -13.88 -11.17
N HIS A 48 0.07 -14.81 -12.10
CA HIS A 48 -0.85 -15.92 -11.88
C HIS A 48 -0.41 -16.84 -10.73
N THR A 49 0.90 -17.13 -10.63
CA THR A 49 1.45 -17.91 -9.50
C THR A 49 1.34 -17.14 -8.18
N THR A 50 1.62 -15.83 -8.20
CA THR A 50 1.48 -14.96 -7.02
C THR A 50 0.05 -14.91 -6.53
N VAL A 51 -0.93 -14.75 -7.44
CA VAL A 51 -2.36 -14.73 -7.10
C VAL A 51 -2.77 -16.05 -6.44
N LYS A 52 -2.43 -17.19 -7.03
CA LYS A 52 -2.72 -18.52 -6.44
C LYS A 52 -2.13 -18.68 -5.04
N ARG A 53 -0.91 -18.18 -4.81
CA ARG A 53 -0.28 -18.21 -3.48
C ARG A 53 -1.06 -17.35 -2.49
N LEU A 54 -1.40 -16.11 -2.87
CA LEU A 54 -2.15 -15.18 -2.02
C LEU A 54 -3.57 -15.69 -1.71
N GLU A 55 -4.24 -16.33 -2.66
CA GLU A 55 -5.52 -17.00 -2.43
C GLU A 55 -5.41 -18.08 -1.35
N LYS A 56 -4.38 -18.93 -1.45
CA LYS A 56 -4.13 -19.99 -0.46
C LYS A 56 -3.80 -19.42 0.92
N GLU A 57 -2.96 -18.39 0.99
CA GLU A 57 -2.66 -17.68 2.24
C GLU A 57 -3.93 -17.05 2.85
N ASN A 58 -4.78 -16.47 2.01
CA ASN A 58 -6.04 -15.87 2.45
C ASN A 58 -7.01 -16.93 3.03
N GLU A 59 -7.14 -18.09 2.41
CA GLU A 59 -7.94 -19.20 2.97
C GLU A 59 -7.44 -19.64 4.35
N VAL A 60 -6.12 -19.70 4.56
CA VAL A 60 -5.53 -20.02 5.87
C VAL A 60 -5.83 -18.93 6.90
N LEU A 61 -5.96 -17.68 6.48
CA LEU A 61 -6.23 -16.54 7.36
C LEU A 61 -7.72 -16.33 7.68
N LYS A 62 -8.65 -16.82 6.83
CA LYS A 62 -10.11 -16.68 7.05
C LYS A 62 -10.58 -17.06 8.45
N PRO A 63 -10.15 -18.18 9.06
CA PRO A 63 -10.57 -18.54 10.41
C PRO A 63 -10.18 -17.52 11.47
N TYR A 64 -9.05 -16.81 11.29
CA TYR A 64 -8.61 -15.78 12.24
C TYR A 64 -9.53 -14.57 12.21
N LYS A 65 -10.04 -14.18 11.04
CA LYS A 65 -11.04 -13.12 10.93
C LYS A 65 -12.26 -13.40 11.80
N GLY A 66 -12.80 -14.62 11.74
CA GLY A 66 -13.93 -15.03 12.58
C GLY A 66 -13.61 -15.01 14.08
N LYS A 67 -12.37 -15.38 14.47
CA LYS A 67 -11.91 -15.26 15.87
C LYS A 67 -11.86 -13.81 16.33
N TYR A 68 -11.35 -12.89 15.51
CA TYR A 68 -11.31 -11.46 15.82
C TYR A 68 -12.71 -10.85 15.92
N GLU A 69 -13.62 -11.20 15.01
CA GLU A 69 -15.02 -10.76 15.08
C GLU A 69 -15.71 -11.25 16.34
N ARG A 70 -15.47 -12.50 16.76
CA ARG A 70 -15.98 -13.03 18.03
C ARG A 70 -15.42 -12.27 19.24
N LEU A 71 -14.13 -11.93 19.21
CA LEU A 71 -13.51 -11.15 20.28
C LEU A 71 -14.10 -9.74 20.37
N ALA A 72 -14.33 -9.09 19.23
CA ALA A 72 -14.99 -7.79 19.19
C ALA A 72 -16.39 -7.84 19.82
N LYS A 73 -17.20 -8.84 19.44
CA LYS A 73 -18.53 -9.05 20.06
C LYS A 73 -18.46 -9.29 21.56
N LEU A 74 -17.50 -10.09 22.02
CA LEU A 74 -17.30 -10.33 23.45
C LEU A 74 -16.99 -9.02 24.19
N PHE A 75 -16.13 -8.19 23.61
CA PHE A 75 -15.78 -6.90 24.17
C PHE A 75 -16.99 -5.96 24.25
N ASP A 76 -17.82 -5.93 23.22
CA ASP A 76 -19.05 -5.14 23.20
C ASP A 76 -20.04 -5.60 24.28
N GLU A 77 -20.23 -6.92 24.43
CA GLU A 77 -21.10 -7.47 25.47
C GLU A 77 -20.56 -7.21 26.89
N MET A 78 -19.24 -7.28 27.09
CA MET A 78 -18.61 -6.89 28.34
C MET A 78 -18.86 -5.41 28.66
N ASN A 79 -18.68 -4.52 27.68
CA ASN A 79 -18.93 -3.09 27.89
C ASN A 79 -20.39 -2.84 28.29
N LYS A 80 -21.36 -3.42 27.57
CA LYS A 80 -22.80 -3.31 27.92
C LYS A 80 -23.11 -3.86 29.31
N PHE A 81 -22.47 -4.97 29.70
CA PHE A 81 -22.66 -5.55 31.01
C PHE A 81 -22.16 -4.59 32.09
N TYR A 82 -20.90 -4.15 32.00
CA TYR A 82 -20.27 -3.30 32.99
C TYR A 82 -20.81 -1.88 33.03
N GLU A 83 -21.39 -1.37 31.95
CA GLU A 83 -22.08 -0.07 31.94
C GLU A 83 -23.21 -0.01 32.99
N LYS A 84 -23.87 -1.15 33.27
CA LYS A 84 -24.91 -1.25 34.31
C LYS A 84 -24.36 -1.25 35.74
N PHE A 85 -23.14 -1.76 35.93
CA PHE A 85 -22.57 -1.95 37.27
C PHE A 85 -21.57 -0.87 37.67
N ILE A 86 -20.83 -0.33 36.71
CA ILE A 86 -19.74 0.63 36.95
C ILE A 86 -19.74 1.75 35.88
N PRO A 87 -20.84 2.51 35.74
CA PRO A 87 -21.00 3.51 34.68
C PRO A 87 -19.94 4.63 34.73
N LYS A 88 -19.35 4.90 35.90
CA LYS A 88 -18.33 5.94 36.08
C LYS A 88 -16.94 5.55 35.57
N GLU A 89 -16.61 4.26 35.59
CA GLU A 89 -15.26 3.78 35.20
C GLU A 89 -15.19 3.40 33.72
N ILE A 90 -16.33 3.11 33.07
CA ILE A 90 -16.38 2.82 31.63
C ILE A 90 -15.77 3.95 30.77
N PRO A 91 -16.11 5.24 30.97
CA PRO A 91 -15.47 6.33 30.24
C PRO A 91 -13.95 6.34 30.39
N ARG A 92 -13.45 6.15 31.61
CA ARG A 92 -12.02 6.11 31.91
C ARG A 92 -11.33 4.92 31.25
N PHE A 93 -11.99 3.78 31.18
CA PHE A 93 -11.49 2.62 30.45
C PHE A 93 -11.36 2.92 28.94
N HIS A 94 -12.36 3.56 28.34
CA HIS A 94 -12.27 4.00 26.94
C HIS A 94 -11.16 5.03 26.70
N GLU A 95 -10.89 5.92 27.65
CA GLU A 95 -9.71 6.81 27.57
C GLU A 95 -8.40 6.01 27.54
N ILE A 96 -8.26 4.95 28.36
CA ILE A 96 -7.09 4.07 28.34
C ILE A 96 -6.95 3.36 26.98
N ILE A 97 -8.06 2.86 26.42
CA ILE A 97 -8.07 2.24 25.09
C ILE A 97 -7.56 3.24 24.03
N GLY A 98 -8.10 4.46 24.03
CA GLY A 98 -7.67 5.53 23.14
C GLY A 98 -6.18 5.85 23.24
N PHE A 99 -5.67 5.92 24.47
CA PHE A 99 -4.24 6.13 24.74
C PHE A 99 -3.38 5.01 24.11
N CYS A 100 -3.79 3.76 24.30
CA CYS A 100 -3.09 2.60 23.75
C CYS A 100 -3.11 2.58 22.22
N LYS A 101 -4.27 2.87 21.59
CA LYS A 101 -4.40 2.98 20.13
C LYS A 101 -3.40 4.01 19.55
N ARG A 102 -3.21 5.15 20.23
CA ARG A 102 -2.21 6.15 19.80
C ARG A 102 -0.78 5.64 19.92
N LYS A 103 -0.43 4.98 21.02
CA LYS A 103 0.90 4.37 21.22
C LYS A 103 1.20 3.35 20.14
N VAL A 104 0.25 2.46 19.83
CA VAL A 104 0.37 1.51 18.72
C VAL A 104 0.59 2.27 17.41
N ASN A 105 -0.24 3.26 17.08
CA ASN A 105 -0.07 4.08 15.87
C ASN A 105 1.30 4.76 15.75
N GLY A 106 1.99 5.04 16.86
CA GLY A 106 3.35 5.56 16.88
C GLY A 106 4.43 4.51 16.58
N SER A 107 4.14 3.23 16.83
CA SER A 107 5.04 2.09 16.61
C SER A 107 4.94 1.47 15.20
N ILE A 108 3.86 1.71 14.48
CA ILE A 108 3.64 1.21 13.10
C ILE A 108 3.86 2.29 12.04
N ASN A 109 4.22 1.85 10.82
CA ASN A 109 4.46 2.72 9.67
C ASN A 109 3.27 3.67 9.43
N ARG A 110 3.57 4.95 9.15
CA ARG A 110 2.59 6.02 8.91
C ARG A 110 1.56 5.66 7.82
N PHE A 111 1.96 4.90 6.81
CA PHE A 111 1.10 4.51 5.68
C PHE A 111 0.47 3.12 5.85
N SER A 112 0.66 2.47 7.01
CA SER A 112 0.03 1.19 7.28
C SER A 112 -1.48 1.32 7.37
N SER A 113 -2.21 0.44 6.67
CA SER A 113 -3.66 0.29 6.76
C SER A 113 -4.12 -0.21 8.14
N LEU A 114 -3.21 -0.74 8.96
CA LEU A 114 -3.49 -1.23 10.31
C LEU A 114 -3.57 -0.11 11.37
N ARG A 115 -3.39 1.16 10.96
CA ARG A 115 -3.47 2.29 11.90
C ARG A 115 -4.91 2.57 12.31
N TYR A 116 -5.10 2.84 13.59
CA TYR A 116 -6.37 3.29 14.12
C TYR A 116 -6.68 4.70 13.61
N SER A 117 -7.83 4.88 12.97
CA SER A 117 -8.32 6.18 12.51
C SER A 117 -8.97 6.94 13.66
N GLU A 118 -8.55 8.19 13.87
CA GLU A 118 -9.16 9.08 14.87
C GLU A 118 -10.65 9.33 14.62
N LYS A 119 -11.10 9.23 13.37
CA LYS A 119 -12.52 9.38 12.99
C LYS A 119 -13.40 8.23 13.51
N ALA A 120 -12.80 7.05 13.73
CA ALA A 120 -13.51 5.86 14.19
C ALA A 120 -13.51 5.71 15.73
N LEU A 121 -12.87 6.64 16.45
CA LEU A 121 -12.82 6.63 17.91
C LEU A 121 -14.08 7.23 18.50
N ASN A 122 -14.54 6.68 19.63
CA ASN A 122 -15.59 7.31 20.44
C ASN A 122 -15.04 8.54 21.20
N GLU A 123 -15.91 9.34 21.82
CA GLU A 123 -15.50 10.60 22.47
C GLU A 123 -14.46 10.40 23.58
N ASN A 124 -14.61 9.38 24.41
CA ASN A 124 -13.67 9.10 25.50
C ASN A 124 -12.35 8.55 24.97
N GLU A 125 -12.37 7.70 23.96
CA GLU A 125 -11.17 7.25 23.26
C GLU A 125 -10.41 8.41 22.61
N LYS A 126 -11.09 9.42 22.07
CA LYS A 126 -10.43 10.64 21.54
C LYS A 126 -9.67 11.38 22.63
N LYS A 127 -10.27 11.59 23.81
CA LYS A 127 -9.59 12.22 24.96
C LYS A 127 -8.33 11.46 25.37
N GLY A 128 -8.41 10.13 25.42
CA GLY A 128 -7.27 9.26 25.67
C GLY A 128 -6.18 9.35 24.60
N TYR A 129 -6.59 9.37 23.34
CA TYR A 129 -5.70 9.44 22.19
C TYR A 129 -4.95 10.79 22.11
N GLU A 130 -5.64 11.90 22.41
CA GLU A 130 -5.03 13.22 22.56
C GLU A 130 -4.05 13.28 23.73
N SER A 131 -4.43 12.69 24.87
CA SER A 131 -3.55 12.58 26.05
C SER A 131 -2.26 11.83 25.72
N ALA A 132 -2.35 10.71 24.99
CA ALA A 132 -1.17 9.98 24.50
C ALA A 132 -0.33 10.80 23.52
N SER A 133 -0.95 11.63 22.69
CA SER A 133 -0.23 12.48 21.74
C SER A 133 0.59 13.55 22.46
N LYS A 134 0.03 14.16 23.51
CA LYS A 134 0.76 15.08 24.40
C LYS A 134 1.89 14.36 25.13
N PHE A 135 1.62 13.18 25.70
CA PHE A 135 2.61 12.34 26.38
C PHE A 135 3.82 12.04 25.47
N LEU A 136 3.56 11.57 24.25
CA LEU A 136 4.61 11.24 23.28
C LEU A 136 5.43 12.44 22.83
N ALA A 137 4.80 13.62 22.68
CA ALA A 137 5.51 14.84 22.34
C ALA A 137 6.46 15.27 23.47
N THR A 138 6.07 15.10 24.73
CA THR A 138 6.90 15.40 25.90
C THR A 138 8.08 14.43 26.02
N GLU A 139 7.84 13.13 25.89
CA GLU A 139 8.89 12.10 25.88
C GLU A 139 9.96 12.37 24.81
N GLN A 140 9.54 12.70 23.59
CA GLN A 140 10.47 13.04 22.51
C GLN A 140 11.31 14.27 22.82
N LYS A 141 10.73 15.28 23.50
CA LYS A 141 11.47 16.47 23.93
C LYS A 141 12.49 16.13 25.01
N GLN A 142 12.15 15.26 25.96
CA GLN A 142 13.08 14.82 27.01
C GLN A 142 14.26 14.03 26.42
N GLN A 143 13.98 13.04 25.57
CA GLN A 143 15.04 12.27 24.91
C GLN A 143 16.00 13.12 24.06
N ARG A 144 15.50 14.21 23.44
CA ARG A 144 16.35 15.14 22.69
C ARG A 144 17.26 15.96 23.60
N LYS A 145 16.80 16.33 24.80
CA LYS A 145 17.62 17.04 25.79
C LYS A 145 18.72 16.14 26.33
N GLU A 146 18.40 14.88 26.65
CA GLU A 146 19.37 13.89 27.14
C GLU A 146 20.49 13.65 26.12
N ARG A 147 20.14 13.42 24.84
CA ARG A 147 21.13 13.23 23.76
C ARG A 147 21.90 14.50 23.40
N GLY A 148 21.36 15.68 23.69
CA GLY A 148 22.05 16.96 23.52
C GLY A 148 23.16 17.13 24.55
N ASN A 149 22.85 16.82 25.82
CA ASN A 149 23.81 16.87 26.92
C ASN A 149 24.92 15.80 26.78
N GLU A 150 24.63 14.63 26.21
CA GLU A 150 25.64 13.58 25.95
C GLU A 150 26.65 13.97 24.84
N ARG A 151 26.36 14.97 24.01
CA ARG A 151 27.30 15.45 22.97
C ARG A 151 28.16 16.63 23.41
N GLU A 152 27.88 17.21 24.57
CA GLU A 152 28.62 18.33 25.17
C GLU A 152 29.58 17.87 26.29
N LEU A 153 29.70 16.56 26.50
CA LEU A 153 30.69 15.88 27.36
C LEU A 153 31.72 15.15 26.49
#